data_AF-A0A3B4YZK5-F1
#
_entry.id   AF-A0A3B4YZK5-F1
#
_cell.length_a   1.000
_cell.length_b   1.000
_cell.length_c   1.000
_cell.angle_alpha   90.00
_cell.angle_beta   90.00
_cell.angle_gamma   90.00
#
_symmetry.space_group_name_H-M   'P 1'
#
loop_
_entity.id
_entity.type
_entity.pdbx_description
1 polymer ?
#
loop_
_entity_poly.entity_id
_entity_poly.type
_entity_poly.pdbx_seq_one_letter_code
_entity_poly.pdbx_strand_id
1 'polypeptide(L)' 'MSVSGMKKQLHKASQLLNERLMGAEGTKLDEDFLKMEKSVTAIHILLAELLSKTTEFLQPNPVSQELSNIKT' A
#
# COMPACT_ATOMS: atom_id res chain seq x y z
N MET A 1 -15.94 17.80 47.99
CA MET A 1 -16.07 17.07 46.70
C MET A 1 -14.83 16.18 46.55
N SER A 2 -15.00 14.87 46.39
CA SER A 2 -13.94 13.87 46.64
C SER A 2 -13.04 13.62 45.43
N VAL A 3 -11.71 13.65 45.64
CA VAL A 3 -10.65 13.33 44.66
C VAL A 3 -10.81 11.90 44.08
N SER A 4 -11.51 11.03 44.79
CA SER A 4 -11.87 9.68 44.34
C SER A 4 -12.78 9.68 43.11
N GLY A 5 -13.69 10.65 43.00
CA GLY A 5 -14.56 10.80 41.83
C GLY A 5 -13.78 11.14 40.56
N MET A 6 -12.74 11.95 40.69
CA MET A 6 -11.91 12.39 39.57
C MET A 6 -11.06 11.25 39.00
N LYS A 7 -10.46 10.41 39.85
CA LYS A 7 -9.75 9.19 39.41
C LYS A 7 -10.66 8.23 38.65
N LYS A 8 -11.91 8.07 39.10
CA LYS A 8 -12.91 7.21 38.42
C LYS A 8 -13.28 7.75 37.03
N GLN A 9 -13.39 9.07 36.88
CA GLN A 9 -13.62 9.70 35.57
C GLN A 9 -12.41 9.55 34.64
N LEU A 10 -11.18 9.65 35.15
CA LEU A 10 -9.96 9.46 34.35
C LEU A 10 -9.81 8.01 33.85
N HIS A 11 -10.12 7.02 34.70
CA HIS A 11 -10.13 5.62 34.28
C HIS A 11 -11.19 5.34 33.21
N LYS A 12 -12.40 5.91 33.36
CA LYS A 12 -13.46 5.77 32.37
C LYS A 12 -13.11 6.42 31.04
N ALA A 13 -12.48 7.60 31.07
CA ALA A 13 -11.98 8.26 29.87
C ALA A 13 -10.87 7.44 29.20
N SER A 14 -9.94 6.89 29.99
CA SER A 14 -8.86 6.02 29.47
C SER A 14 -9.42 4.75 28.84
N GLN A 15 -10.43 4.14 29.45
CA GLN A 15 -11.12 2.96 28.89
C GLN A 15 -11.83 3.29 27.58
N LEU A 16 -12.58 4.39 27.52
CA LEU A 16 -13.25 4.83 26.29
C LEU A 16 -12.26 5.14 25.17
N LEU A 17 -11.12 5.76 25.49
CA LEU A 17 -10.05 5.99 24.50
C LEU A 17 -9.43 4.68 24.03
N ASN A 18 -9.18 3.74 24.94
CA ASN A 18 -8.65 2.43 24.60
C ASN A 18 -9.61 1.63 23.71
N GLU A 19 -10.92 1.67 23.99
CA GLU A 19 -11.96 1.04 23.15
C GLU A 19 -12.09 1.72 21.79
N ARG A 20 -11.91 3.05 21.70
CA ARG A 20 -11.90 3.79 20.43
C ARG A 20 -10.62 3.56 19.62
N LEU A 21 -9.46 3.45 20.28
CA LEU A 21 -8.19 3.15 19.63
C LEU A 21 -8.10 1.68 19.19
N MET A 22 -8.49 0.74 20.05
CA MET A 22 -8.56 -0.69 19.71
C MET A 22 -9.72 -1.03 18.76
N GLY A 23 -10.75 -0.18 18.67
CA GLY A 23 -11.79 -0.32 17.65
C GLY A 23 -11.31 0.00 16.23
N ALA A 24 -10.12 0.59 16.09
CA ALA A 24 -9.41 0.78 14.83
C ALA A 24 -8.27 -0.23 14.66
N GLU A 25 -8.41 -1.44 15.23
CA GLU A 25 -7.72 -2.61 14.68
C GLU A 25 -7.95 -2.59 13.16
N GLY A 26 -6.85 -2.60 12.39
CA GLY A 26 -6.88 -2.53 10.94
C GLY A 26 -7.90 -3.50 10.35
N THR A 27 -8.33 -3.24 9.11
CA THR A 27 -9.29 -4.16 8.50
C THR A 27 -8.68 -5.56 8.48
N LYS A 28 -9.50 -6.61 8.61
CA LYS A 28 -9.03 -8.00 8.57
C LYS A 28 -8.15 -8.32 7.34
N LEU A 29 -8.19 -7.46 6.32
CA LEU A 29 -7.51 -7.61 5.05
C LEU A 29 -6.29 -6.69 4.89
N ASP A 30 -5.91 -5.87 5.87
CA ASP A 30 -4.82 -4.91 5.71
C ASP A 30 -3.49 -5.59 5.35
N GLU A 31 -3.17 -6.71 5.99
CA GLU A 31 -1.98 -7.53 5.66
C GLU A 31 -2.06 -8.14 4.26
N ASP A 32 -3.26 -8.55 3.83
CA ASP A 32 -3.48 -9.11 2.49
C ASP A 32 -3.33 -8.03 1.41
N PHE A 33 -3.86 -6.82 1.66
CA PHE A 33 -3.67 -5.67 0.78
C PHE A 33 -2.21 -5.26 0.70
N LEU A 34 -1.48 -5.24 1.82
CA LEU A 34 -0.05 -4.93 1.84
C LEU A 34 0.77 -5.97 1.07
N LYS A 35 0.43 -7.25 1.20
CA LYS A 35 1.07 -8.33 0.43
C LYS A 35 0.75 -8.22 -1.07
N MET A 36 -0.49 -7.88 -1.41
CA MET A 36 -0.92 -7.67 -2.78
C MET A 36 -0.20 -6.48 -3.42
N GLU A 37 -0.08 -5.35 -2.72
CA GLU A 37 0.64 -4.17 -3.19
C GLU A 37 2.11 -4.49 -3.52
N LYS A 38 2.80 -5.22 -2.63
CA LYS A 38 4.17 -5.70 -2.87
C LYS A 38 4.27 -6.58 -4.12
N SER A 39 3.30 -7.46 -4.30
CA SER A 39 3.26 -8.39 -5.44
C SER A 39 3.01 -7.65 -6.75
N VAL A 40 2.05 -6.72 -6.76
CA VAL A 40 1.74 -5.86 -7.92
C VAL A 40 2.95 -5.01 -8.30
N THR A 41 3.64 -4.42 -7.31
CA THR A 41 4.85 -3.63 -7.54
C THR A 41 5.94 -4.48 -8.20
N ALA A 42 6.19 -5.70 -7.69
CA ALA A 42 7.17 -6.61 -8.29
C ALA A 42 6.81 -7.00 -9.73
N ILE A 43 5.54 -7.35 -9.98
CA ILE A 43 5.05 -7.68 -11.32
C ILE A 43 5.22 -6.50 -12.28
N HIS A 44 4.92 -5.28 -11.82
CA HIS A 44 5.04 -4.08 -12.65
C HIS A 44 6.49 -3.83 -13.10
N ILE A 45 7.46 -3.95 -12.18
CA ILE A 45 8.88 -3.80 -12.50
C ILE A 45 9.31 -4.88 -13.51
N LEU A 46 8.99 -6.15 -13.23
CA LEU A 46 9.34 -7.27 -14.11
C LEU A 46 8.70 -7.13 -15.50
N LEU A 47 7.46 -6.65 -15.57
CA LEU A 47 6.77 -6.43 -16.82
C LEU A 47 7.42 -5.30 -17.63
N ALA A 48 7.82 -4.19 -16.99
CA ALA A 48 8.54 -3.11 -17.65
C ALA A 48 9.89 -3.60 -18.23
N GLU A 49 10.65 -4.36 -17.45
CA GLU A 49 11.92 -4.95 -17.91
C GLU A 49 11.72 -5.95 -19.05
N LEU A 50 10.71 -6.82 -18.94
CA LEU A 50 10.39 -7.81 -19.96
C LEU A 50 9.97 -7.16 -21.28
N LEU A 51 9.10 -6.13 -21.21
CA LEU A 51 8.68 -5.38 -22.38
C LEU A 51 9.86 -4.66 -23.03
N SER A 52 10.72 -4.03 -22.24
CA SER A 52 11.94 -3.38 -22.74
C SER A 52 12.84 -4.39 -23.47
N LYS A 53 13.13 -5.55 -22.88
CA LYS A 53 13.95 -6.59 -23.52
C LYS A 53 13.29 -7.18 -24.76
N THR A 54 11.98 -7.39 -24.73
CA THR A 54 11.23 -7.95 -25.86
C THR A 54 11.19 -6.98 -27.03
N THR A 55 11.02 -5.68 -26.76
CA THR A 55 11.04 -4.63 -27.79
C THR A 55 12.44 -4.46 -28.39
N GLU A 56 13.49 -4.52 -27.57
CA GLU A 56 14.89 -4.53 -28.04
C GLU A 56 15.19 -5.75 -28.91
N PHE A 57 14.73 -6.94 -28.51
CA PHE A 57 14.93 -8.18 -29.24
C PHE A 57 14.18 -8.18 -30.60
N LEU A 58 12.93 -7.73 -30.62
CA LEU A 58 12.11 -7.73 -31.83
C LEU A 58 12.44 -6.56 -32.78
N GLN A 59 12.93 -5.44 -32.24
CA GLN A 59 13.26 -4.23 -32.99
C GLN A 59 14.66 -3.74 -32.61
N PRO A 60 15.72 -4.34 -33.17
CA PRO A 60 17.11 -3.97 -32.86
C PRO A 60 17.52 -2.61 -33.45
N ASN A 61 16.72 -2.03 -34.35
CA ASN A 61 17.00 -0.72 -34.95
C ASN A 61 16.39 0.41 -34.09
N PRO A 62 17.19 1.39 -33.62
CA PRO A 62 16.73 2.45 -32.72
C PRO A 62 15.60 3.32 -33.30
N VAL A 63 15.59 3.59 -34.61
CA VAL A 63 14.54 4.40 -35.27
C VAL A 63 13.17 3.73 -35.20
N SER A 64 13.12 2.41 -35.20
CA SER A 64 11.86 1.65 -35.15
C SER A 64 11.23 1.66 -33.75
N GLN A 65 12.06 1.70 -32.69
CA GLN A 65 11.62 1.74 -31.30
C GLN A 65 10.96 3.09 -30.95
N GLU A 66 11.50 4.19 -31.45
CA GLU A 66 10.99 5.53 -31.15
C GLU A 66 9.64 5.78 -31.83
N LEU A 67 9.43 5.23 -33.04
CA LEU A 67 8.17 5.31 -33.76
C LEU A 67 7.02 4.52 -33.12
N SER A 68 7.30 3.43 -32.38
CA SER A 68 6.26 2.72 -31.62
C SER A 68 5.89 3.45 -30.34
N ASN A 69 6.87 4.06 -29.66
CA ASN A 69 6.63 4.78 -28.41
C ASN A 69 5.87 6.09 -28.60
N ILE A 70 5.98 6.73 -29.78
CA ILE A 70 5.22 7.95 -30.13
C ILE A 70 3.76 7.64 -30.54
N LYS A 71 3.44 6.38 -30.87
CA LYS A 71 2.10 5.97 -31.33
C LYS A 71 1.14 5.53 -30.22
N THR A 72 1.60 5.47 -28.97
CA THR A 72 0.83 5.02 -27.80
C THR A 72 0.63 6.17 -26.85
#